data_AF-A0A4U0XWS3-F1
#
_entry.id   AF-A0A4U0XWS3-F1
#
_cell.length_a   1.000
_cell.length_b   1.000
_cell.length_c   1.000
_cell.angle_alpha   90.00
_cell.angle_beta   90.00
_cell.angle_gamma   90.00
#
_symmetry.space_group_name_H-M   'P 1'
#
loop_
_entity.id
_entity.type
_entity.pdbx_description
1 polymer ?
#
loop_
_entity_poly.entity_id
_entity_poly.type
_entity_poly.pdbx_seq_one_letter_code
_entity_poly.pdbx_strand_id
1 'polypeptide(L)'
;MSSKKSVTTFPKIKEIKTFIIQGVGSGGDYHNVKGGHWLIDSKIATPMSGYEEYRKSRTSWGINVLGSFCVEIEATDGTKGFATGFGGPPACWLVAEHFRRFLIGADPRDTNHLFEQMYRGSMFYGRKGLPVAVISVIDLAVWDLLGKIRNEP
;
A
#
# COMPACT_ATOMS: atom_id res chain seq x y z
N MET A 1 -8.54 -26.73 -38.54
CA MET A 1 -8.63 -27.21 -37.15
C MET A 1 -8.19 -26.07 -36.24
N SER A 2 -9.13 -25.46 -35.51
CA SER A 2 -8.81 -24.35 -34.58
C SER A 2 -8.16 -24.95 -33.34
N SER A 3 -6.87 -24.63 -33.12
CA SER A 3 -6.15 -24.96 -31.90
C SER A 3 -6.87 -24.33 -30.71
N LYS A 4 -7.66 -25.12 -29.97
CA LYS A 4 -8.20 -24.69 -28.67
C LYS A 4 -7.01 -24.33 -27.77
N LYS A 5 -6.86 -23.04 -27.43
CA LYS A 5 -5.93 -22.62 -26.37
C LYS A 5 -6.28 -23.43 -25.13
N SER A 6 -5.31 -24.18 -24.58
CA SER A 6 -5.56 -25.09 -23.45
C SER A 6 -5.84 -24.37 -22.14
N VAL A 7 -5.55 -23.06 -22.06
CA VAL A 7 -5.74 -22.22 -20.88
C VAL A 7 -6.17 -20.79 -21.24
N THR A 8 -6.89 -20.14 -20.33
CA THR A 8 -7.31 -18.73 -20.42
C THR A 8 -6.09 -17.80 -20.45
N THR A 9 -6.13 -16.82 -21.36
CA THR A 9 -5.13 -15.75 -21.39
C THR A 9 -5.44 -14.75 -20.28
N PHE A 10 -4.44 -14.43 -19.44
CA PHE A 10 -4.61 -13.51 -18.31
C PHE A 10 -4.12 -12.11 -18.69
N PRO A 11 -4.82 -11.03 -18.31
CA PRO A 11 -4.38 -9.67 -18.61
C PRO A 11 -3.14 -9.32 -17.79
N LYS A 12 -2.27 -8.48 -18.37
CA LYS A 12 -1.04 -8.01 -17.72
C LYS A 12 -1.30 -6.70 -16.98
N ILE A 13 -0.45 -6.36 -16.02
CA ILE A 13 -0.49 -5.04 -15.39
C ILE A 13 -0.10 -3.98 -16.44
N LYS A 14 -0.97 -3.00 -16.64
CA LYS A 14 -0.82 -1.92 -17.63
C LYS A 14 -0.36 -0.62 -16.98
N GLU A 15 -0.94 -0.26 -15.84
CA GLU A 15 -0.69 1.02 -15.19
C GLU A 15 -0.80 0.87 -13.66
N ILE A 16 -0.03 1.68 -12.94
CA ILE A 16 -0.16 1.91 -11.51
C ILE A 16 -0.34 3.39 -11.23
N LYS A 17 -1.34 3.73 -10.41
CA LYS A 17 -1.64 5.09 -9.95
C LYS A 17 -1.63 5.12 -8.42
N THR A 18 -1.24 6.25 -7.85
CA THR A 18 -1.26 6.45 -6.39
C THR A 18 -1.96 7.75 -6.03
N PHE A 19 -2.65 7.75 -4.89
CA PHE A 19 -3.41 8.89 -4.40
C PHE A 19 -3.09 9.14 -2.93
N ILE A 20 -3.02 10.40 -2.54
CA ILE A 20 -2.95 10.81 -1.13
C ILE A 20 -4.39 11.08 -0.68
N ILE A 21 -4.79 10.51 0.46
CA ILE A 21 -6.09 10.81 1.05
C ILE A 21 -5.93 12.08 1.88
N GLN A 22 -6.66 13.12 1.49
CA GLN A 22 -6.70 14.38 2.22
C GLN A 22 -7.62 14.29 3.45
N GLY A 23 -7.30 15.07 4.48
CA GLY A 23 -8.06 15.09 5.73
C GLY A 23 -7.66 13.98 6.71
N VAL A 24 -8.57 13.67 7.64
CA VAL A 24 -8.36 12.72 8.74
C VAL A 24 -9.53 11.76 8.85
N GLY A 25 -9.31 10.57 9.44
CA GLY A 25 -10.34 9.57 9.68
C GLY A 25 -10.74 8.73 8.46
N SER A 26 -9.94 8.75 7.39
CA SER A 26 -10.15 7.95 6.18
C SER A 26 -8.83 7.36 5.65
N GLY A 27 -8.91 6.17 5.08
CA GLY A 27 -7.76 5.40 4.59
C GLY A 27 -7.12 4.48 5.64
N GLY A 28 -5.88 4.07 5.37
CA GLY A 28 -5.18 3.07 6.19
C GLY A 28 -4.32 3.60 7.35
N ASP A 29 -4.19 4.92 7.56
CA ASP A 29 -3.55 5.46 8.77
C ASP A 29 -4.56 5.58 9.91
N TYR A 30 -4.60 4.56 10.76
CA TYR A 30 -5.49 4.48 11.92
C TYR A 30 -5.30 5.64 12.91
N HIS A 31 -4.11 6.22 12.97
CA HIS A 31 -3.77 7.26 13.93
C HIS A 31 -4.02 8.66 13.39
N ASN A 32 -4.20 8.81 12.08
CA ASN A 32 -4.56 10.08 11.46
C ASN A 32 -6.05 10.37 11.60
N VAL A 33 -6.46 10.72 12.83
CA VAL A 33 -7.84 10.99 13.22
C VAL A 33 -7.99 12.39 13.84
N LYS A 34 -9.22 12.87 13.97
CA LYS A 34 -9.51 14.19 14.58
C LYS A 34 -9.12 14.21 16.06
N GLY A 35 -8.62 15.35 16.54
CA GLY A 35 -8.35 15.60 17.95
C GLY A 35 -9.56 15.31 18.85
N GLY A 36 -9.30 14.82 20.05
CA GLY A 36 -10.26 14.26 21.01
C GLY A 36 -10.51 12.76 20.85
N HIS A 37 -10.05 12.14 19.77
CA HIS A 37 -10.24 10.71 19.55
C HIS A 37 -9.38 9.88 20.51
N TRP A 38 -9.96 8.84 21.12
CA TRP A 38 -9.28 8.03 22.16
C TRP A 38 -7.97 7.42 21.67
N LEU A 39 -7.90 7.03 20.39
CA LEU A 39 -6.66 6.56 19.78
C LEU A 39 -5.52 7.55 20.05
N ILE A 40 -5.69 8.85 19.88
CA ILE A 40 -4.56 9.79 19.97
C ILE A 40 -4.45 10.54 21.29
N ASP A 41 -5.57 10.77 22.00
CA ASP A 41 -5.61 11.69 23.14
C ASP A 41 -6.00 11.03 24.48
N SER A 42 -6.16 9.70 24.51
CA SER A 42 -6.28 8.97 25.77
C SER A 42 -4.90 8.60 26.35
N LYS A 43 -4.87 8.26 27.64
CA LYS A 43 -3.64 7.82 28.32
C LYS A 43 -3.20 6.45 27.80
N ILE A 44 -2.28 6.45 26.84
CA ILE A 44 -1.70 5.25 26.24
C ILE A 44 -0.20 5.25 26.49
N ALA A 45 0.33 4.14 27.02
CA ALA A 45 1.77 3.96 27.15
C ALA A 45 2.41 3.76 25.77
N THR A 46 3.46 4.52 25.48
CA THR A 46 4.19 4.51 24.20
C THR A 46 5.70 4.62 24.44
N PRO A 47 6.55 4.35 23.43
CA PRO A 47 7.99 4.60 23.54
C PRO A 47 8.35 6.05 23.91
N MET A 48 7.48 7.02 23.60
CA MET A 48 7.70 8.43 23.90
C MET A 48 7.16 8.89 25.26
N SER A 49 6.48 8.02 26.01
CA SER A 49 5.83 8.39 27.28
C SER A 49 6.80 8.77 28.41
N GLY A 50 8.10 8.46 28.26
CA GLY A 50 9.14 8.91 29.19
C GLY A 50 9.35 10.43 29.18
N TYR A 51 9.02 11.09 28.09
CA TYR A 51 9.16 12.54 27.89
C TYR A 51 7.82 13.23 28.17
N GLU A 52 7.82 14.23 29.05
CA GLU A 52 6.59 14.89 29.52
C GLU A 52 5.88 15.62 28.36
N GLU A 53 6.64 16.23 27.45
CA GLU A 53 6.11 16.94 26.27
C GLU A 53 5.31 16.03 25.32
N TYR A 54 5.59 14.71 25.32
CA TYR A 54 5.01 13.74 24.38
C TYR A 54 3.98 12.80 25.01
N ARG A 55 3.77 12.90 26.32
CA ARG A 55 2.96 11.95 27.09
C ARG A 55 1.45 12.12 26.89
N LYS A 56 0.99 13.34 26.59
CA LYS A 56 -0.45 13.68 26.59
C LYS A 56 -1.18 13.23 25.33
N SER A 57 -0.56 13.38 24.16
CA SER A 57 -1.16 13.03 22.87
C SER A 57 -0.15 12.33 21.98
N ARG A 58 -0.56 11.26 21.30
CA ARG A 58 0.32 10.56 20.35
C ARG A 58 0.64 11.40 19.11
N THR A 59 -0.17 12.41 18.80
CA THR A 59 0.11 13.34 17.69
C THR A 59 1.25 14.31 18.00
N SER A 60 1.53 14.57 19.28
CA SER A 60 2.61 15.49 19.69
C SER A 60 4.00 15.06 19.21
N TRP A 61 4.22 13.76 19.02
CA TRP A 61 5.46 13.18 18.48
C TRP A 61 5.29 12.63 17.06
N GLY A 62 4.16 12.90 16.40
CA GLY A 62 3.98 12.65 14.98
C GLY A 62 3.52 11.24 14.60
N ILE A 63 2.79 10.52 15.47
CA ILE A 63 2.26 9.18 15.11
C ILE A 63 1.44 9.17 13.80
N ASN A 64 0.81 10.29 13.47
CA ASN A 64 -0.06 10.49 12.30
C ASN A 64 0.60 11.29 11.17
N VAL A 65 1.93 11.48 11.22
CA VAL A 65 2.64 12.37 10.28
C VAL A 65 2.58 11.88 8.83
N LEU A 66 2.44 10.56 8.63
CA LEU A 66 2.45 9.96 7.30
C LEU A 66 1.11 10.17 6.61
N GLY A 67 0.00 9.91 7.29
CA GLY A 67 -1.32 9.90 6.67
C GLY A 67 -1.51 8.71 5.73
N SER A 68 -2.67 8.69 5.09
CA SER A 68 -3.10 7.56 4.26
C SER A 68 -2.78 7.78 2.78
N PHE A 69 -2.50 6.68 2.07
CA PHE A 69 -2.41 6.67 0.61
C PHE A 69 -3.16 5.46 0.03
N CYS A 70 -3.39 5.50 -1.28
CA CYS A 70 -3.98 4.40 -2.04
C CYS A 70 -3.13 4.04 -3.25
N VAL A 71 -3.20 2.77 -3.65
CA VAL A 71 -2.66 2.25 -4.91
C VAL A 71 -3.82 1.72 -5.74
N GLU A 72 -3.88 2.10 -7.01
CA GLU A 72 -4.74 1.49 -8.03
C GLU A 72 -3.84 0.83 -9.10
N ILE A 73 -4.13 -0.43 -9.43
CA ILE A 73 -3.45 -1.18 -10.49
C ILE A 73 -4.47 -1.53 -11.57
N GLU A 74 -4.24 -1.03 -12.78
CA GLU A 74 -5.07 -1.31 -13.95
C GLU A 74 -4.41 -2.40 -14.81
N ALA A 75 -5.17 -3.42 -15.17
CA ALA A 75 -4.75 -4.46 -16.09
C ALA A 75 -5.09 -4.12 -17.55
N THR A 76 -4.53 -4.86 -18.50
CA THR A 76 -4.70 -4.61 -19.95
C THR A 76 -6.14 -4.79 -20.45
N ASP A 77 -6.98 -5.50 -19.71
CA ASP A 77 -8.42 -5.67 -19.99
C ASP A 77 -9.28 -4.54 -19.37
N GLY A 78 -8.67 -3.60 -18.65
CA GLY A 78 -9.34 -2.50 -17.96
C GLY A 78 -9.79 -2.84 -16.53
N THR A 79 -9.59 -4.07 -16.05
CA THR A 79 -9.90 -4.43 -14.65
C THR A 79 -8.96 -3.70 -13.69
N LYS A 80 -9.48 -3.24 -12.55
CA LYS A 80 -8.74 -2.42 -11.58
C LYS A 80 -8.77 -3.00 -10.18
N GLY A 81 -7.58 -3.29 -9.66
CA GLY A 81 -7.35 -3.57 -8.24
C GLY A 81 -6.99 -2.31 -7.47
N PHE A 82 -7.31 -2.29 -6.18
CA PHE A 82 -7.11 -1.16 -5.29
C PHE A 82 -6.79 -1.65 -3.87
N ALA A 83 -5.95 -0.88 -3.17
CA ALA A 83 -5.80 -1.00 -1.72
C ALA A 83 -5.38 0.34 -1.10
N THR A 84 -5.55 0.45 0.22
CA THR A 84 -5.11 1.60 1.02
C THR A 84 -4.22 1.18 2.18
N GLY A 85 -3.38 2.10 2.65
CA GLY A 85 -2.52 1.93 3.82
C GLY A 85 -2.04 3.28 4.35
N PHE A 86 -1.29 3.25 5.45
CA PHE A 86 -0.53 4.42 5.90
C PHE A 86 0.77 4.56 5.10
N GLY A 87 1.27 5.79 4.98
CA GLY A 87 2.55 6.08 4.33
C GLY A 87 2.54 7.36 3.49
N GLY A 88 1.35 7.83 3.08
CA GLY A 88 1.13 9.14 2.48
C GLY A 88 2.09 9.51 1.33
N PRO A 89 2.55 10.77 1.26
CA PRO A 89 3.42 11.24 0.19
C PRO A 89 4.68 10.40 -0.08
N PRO A 90 5.49 10.01 0.93
CA PRO A 90 6.69 9.21 0.65
C PRO A 90 6.35 7.79 0.17
N ALA A 91 5.20 7.23 0.55
CA ALA A 91 4.73 5.97 -0.01
C ALA A 91 4.42 6.09 -1.51
N CYS A 92 3.65 7.11 -1.92
CA CYS A 92 3.38 7.37 -3.33
C CYS A 92 4.67 7.54 -4.14
N TRP A 93 5.66 8.25 -3.59
CA TRP A 93 6.95 8.43 -4.23
C TRP A 93 7.68 7.09 -4.44
N LEU A 94 7.71 6.22 -3.43
CA LEU A 94 8.34 4.89 -3.55
C LEU A 94 7.65 4.00 -4.59
N VAL A 95 6.32 4.07 -4.69
CA VAL A 95 5.58 3.35 -5.74
C VAL A 95 6.03 3.83 -7.12
N ALA A 96 6.02 5.14 -7.35
CA ALA A 96 6.33 5.74 -8.65
C ALA A 96 7.80 5.54 -9.05
N GLU A 97 8.73 5.84 -8.14
CA GLU A 97 10.16 5.94 -8.45
C GLU A 97 10.89 4.61 -8.35
N HIS A 98 10.42 3.69 -7.51
CA HIS A 98 11.05 2.37 -7.39
C HIS A 98 10.15 1.27 -7.91
N PHE A 99 9.05 0.97 -7.23
CA PHE A 99 8.37 -0.32 -7.40
C PHE A 99 7.65 -0.49 -8.73
N ARG A 100 7.22 0.61 -9.36
CA ARG A 100 6.59 0.61 -10.69
C ARG A 100 7.36 -0.23 -11.72
N ARG A 101 8.70 -0.21 -11.70
CA ARG A 101 9.54 -0.92 -12.68
C ARG A 101 9.37 -2.43 -12.70
N PHE A 102 8.93 -3.02 -11.59
CA PHE A 102 8.70 -4.46 -11.45
C PHE A 102 7.28 -4.87 -11.88
N LEU A 103 6.35 -3.91 -11.90
CA LEU A 103 4.92 -4.17 -12.07
C LEU A 103 4.46 -4.03 -13.53
N ILE A 104 4.92 -3.01 -14.25
CA ILE A 104 4.43 -2.74 -15.60
C ILE A 104 4.77 -3.91 -16.55
N GLY A 105 3.74 -4.47 -17.20
CA GLY A 105 3.85 -5.61 -18.12
C GLY A 105 3.91 -6.98 -17.45
N ALA A 106 3.99 -7.03 -16.12
CA ALA A 106 4.01 -8.27 -15.36
C ALA A 106 2.65 -8.98 -15.39
N ASP A 107 2.67 -10.30 -15.21
CA ASP A 107 1.46 -11.07 -14.94
C ASP A 107 1.10 -10.87 -13.45
N PRO A 108 -0.08 -10.34 -13.12
CA PRO A 108 -0.46 -10.10 -11.71
C PRO A 108 -0.57 -11.39 -10.89
N ARG A 109 -0.59 -12.58 -11.52
CA ARG A 109 -0.59 -13.87 -10.80
C ARG A 109 0.77 -14.24 -10.23
N ASP A 110 1.85 -13.62 -10.70
CA ASP A 110 3.22 -13.88 -10.26
C ASP A 110 3.53 -13.19 -8.90
N THR A 111 2.59 -13.26 -7.95
CA THR A 111 2.62 -12.54 -6.66
C THR A 111 3.93 -12.77 -5.90
N ASN A 112 4.37 -14.02 -5.77
CA ASN A 112 5.64 -14.37 -5.13
C ASN A 112 6.84 -13.69 -5.80
N HIS A 113 6.87 -13.63 -7.14
CA HIS A 113 7.97 -13.03 -7.87
C HIS A 113 7.99 -11.51 -7.72
N LEU A 114 6.83 -10.88 -7.83
CA LEU A 114 6.67 -9.44 -7.63
C LEU A 114 7.10 -9.03 -6.21
N PHE A 115 6.66 -9.77 -5.19
CA PHE A 115 7.07 -9.54 -3.82
C PHE A 115 8.59 -9.65 -3.65
N GLU A 116 9.20 -10.73 -4.12
CA GLU A 116 10.66 -10.94 -3.99
C GLU A 116 11.47 -9.85 -4.69
N GLN A 117 11.06 -9.42 -5.89
CA GLN A 117 11.72 -8.32 -6.60
C GLN A 117 11.62 -7.01 -5.82
N MET A 118 10.43 -6.65 -5.32
CA MET A 118 10.24 -5.41 -4.55
C MET A 118 10.99 -5.46 -3.21
N TYR A 119 10.92 -6.58 -2.49
CA TYR A 119 11.55 -6.73 -1.18
C TYR A 119 13.07 -6.72 -1.29
N ARG A 120 13.63 -7.55 -2.19
CA ARG A 120 15.09 -7.63 -2.37
C ARG A 120 15.64 -6.37 -3.03
N GLY A 121 14.91 -5.78 -3.98
CA GLY A 121 15.28 -4.53 -4.64
C GLY A 121 15.35 -3.34 -3.67
N SER A 122 14.53 -3.33 -2.62
CA SER A 122 14.54 -2.30 -1.57
C SER A 122 15.36 -2.67 -0.33
N MET A 123 16.04 -3.81 -0.30
CA MET A 123 16.68 -4.35 0.91
C MET A 123 17.71 -3.38 1.53
N PHE A 124 18.40 -2.57 0.73
CA PHE A 124 19.45 -1.64 1.19
C PHE A 124 18.92 -0.43 1.98
N TYR A 125 17.64 -0.09 1.84
CA TYR A 125 16.99 1.00 2.59
C TYR A 125 15.65 0.59 3.22
N GLY A 126 15.31 -0.70 3.14
CA GLY A 126 14.05 -1.30 3.58
C GLY A 126 14.24 -2.41 4.60
N ARG A 127 13.82 -3.64 4.26
CA ARG A 127 13.65 -4.82 5.15
C ARG A 127 12.54 -4.71 6.19
N LYS A 128 12.27 -3.50 6.70
CA LYS A 128 11.24 -3.19 7.71
C LYS A 128 10.68 -1.78 7.47
N GLY A 129 9.62 -1.42 8.18
CA GLY A 129 9.09 -0.05 8.22
C GLY A 129 8.44 0.40 6.92
N LEU A 130 8.56 1.69 6.59
CA LEU A 130 7.82 2.36 5.52
C LEU A 130 7.94 1.65 4.16
N PRO A 131 9.12 1.22 3.65
CA PRO A 131 9.19 0.53 2.37
C PRO A 131 8.39 -0.77 2.34
N VAL A 132 8.35 -1.52 3.44
CA VAL A 132 7.55 -2.76 3.54
C VAL A 132 6.06 -2.45 3.56
N ALA A 133 5.65 -1.37 4.23
CA ALA A 133 4.25 -0.92 4.18
C ALA A 133 3.79 -0.59 2.76
N VAL A 134 4.66 0.04 1.95
CA VAL A 134 4.37 0.30 0.53
C VAL A 134 4.21 -0.98 -0.26
N ILE A 135 5.11 -1.95 -0.07
CA ILE A 135 5.02 -3.28 -0.71
C ILE A 135 3.69 -3.94 -0.34
N SER A 136 3.28 -3.88 0.92
CA SER A 136 2.01 -4.46 1.38
C SER A 136 0.79 -3.87 0.68
N VAL A 137 0.73 -2.54 0.49
CA VAL A 137 -0.41 -1.93 -0.22
C VAL A 137 -0.41 -2.27 -1.70
N ILE A 138 0.75 -2.37 -2.34
CA ILE A 138 0.86 -2.85 -3.73
C ILE A 138 0.35 -4.30 -3.81
N ASP A 139 0.83 -5.18 -2.93
CA ASP A 139 0.48 -6.61 -2.93
C ASP A 139 -1.02 -6.83 -2.71
N LEU A 140 -1.62 -6.10 -1.76
CA LEU A 140 -3.07 -6.12 -1.56
C LEU A 140 -3.84 -5.63 -2.79
N ALA A 141 -3.35 -4.60 -3.49
CA ALA A 141 -3.97 -4.14 -4.74
C ALA A 141 -3.83 -5.16 -5.88
N VAL A 142 -2.74 -5.93 -5.91
CA VAL A 142 -2.58 -7.07 -6.85
C VAL A 142 -3.59 -8.18 -6.51
N TRP A 143 -3.78 -8.51 -5.24
CA TRP A 143 -4.78 -9.50 -4.83
C TRP A 143 -6.21 -9.06 -5.14
N ASP A 144 -6.57 -7.81 -4.88
CA ASP A 144 -7.86 -7.25 -5.26
C ASP A 144 -8.06 -7.28 -6.79
N LEU A 145 -7.01 -7.00 -7.57
CA LEU A 145 -7.03 -7.14 -9.03
C LEU A 145 -7.30 -8.60 -9.44
N LEU A 146 -6.63 -9.56 -8.82
CA LEU A 146 -6.80 -10.99 -9.11
C LEU A 146 -8.21 -11.48 -8.82
N GLY A 147 -8.76 -11.13 -7.66
CA GLY A 147 -10.14 -11.48 -7.29
C GLY A 147 -11.14 -10.93 -8.30
N LYS A 148 -10.98 -9.65 -8.69
CA LYS A 148 -11.84 -9.01 -9.70
C LYS A 148 -11.72 -9.64 -11.09
N ILE A 149 -10.52 -9.96 -11.57
CA ILE A 149 -10.34 -10.63 -12.88
C ILE A 149 -11.00 -12.02 -12.87
N ARG A 150 -10.94 -12.72 -11.74
CA ARG A 150 -11.53 -14.06 -11.57
C ARG A 150 -13.01 -14.04 -11.21
N ASN A 151 -13.53 -12.88 -10.80
CA ASN A 151 -14.85 -12.75 -10.20
C ASN A 151 -15.02 -13.64 -8.95
N GLU A 152 -14.00 -13.61 -8.08
CA GLU A 152 -13.92 -14.37 -6.83
C GLU A 152 -13.55 -13.42 -5.67
N PRO A 153 -14.04 -13.67 -4.44
CA PRO A 153 -13.69 -12.90 -3.25
C PRO A 153 -12.25 -13.16 -2.77
#